data_AF-A0A371K5I0-F1
#
_entry.id   AF-A0A371K5I0-F1
#
_cell.length_a   1.000
_cell.length_b   1.000
_cell.length_c   1.000
_cell.angle_alpha   90.00
_cell.angle_beta   90.00
_cell.angle_gamma   90.00
#
_symmetry.space_group_name_H-M   'P 1'
#
loop_
_entity.id
_entity.type
_entity.pdbx_description
1 polymer ?
#
loop_
_entity_poly.entity_id
_entity_poly.type
_entity_poly.pdbx_seq_one_letter_code
_entity_poly.pdbx_strand_id
1 'polypeptide(L)'
;MEAGGRRSGRGLCALALAAAMPFAVAAPPEPLPVPPDPLPVDVMGPPPAPPAPPANTDVAALGDFELYVFLGVRSHQLYECLRPYMERSGGIGPMAARLQAAGRYPALAEATAGVLGSSHSLVRSARESGQGSPRQAAGLIAALGAYASETPPQGDLRARLLRAKAISIAAVELAGVSEGACTASPALLQAMARVRPEP
;
A
#
# COMPACT_ATOMS: atom_id res chain seq x y z
N MET A 1 -35.77 54.23 -32.74
CA MET A 1 -37.11 53.64 -32.92
C MET A 1 -36.89 52.14 -33.08
N GLU A 2 -37.06 51.42 -31.97
CA GLU A 2 -38.21 50.53 -31.67
C GLU A 2 -37.85 49.10 -32.08
N ALA A 3 -37.58 48.24 -31.11
CA ALA A 3 -38.54 47.36 -30.42
C ALA A 3 -38.39 45.96 -31.03
N GLY A 4 -38.06 44.91 -30.29
CA GLY A 4 -38.81 44.44 -29.14
C GLY A 4 -39.59 43.20 -29.57
N GLY A 5 -39.48 42.11 -28.80
CA GLY A 5 -40.59 41.17 -28.66
C GLY A 5 -40.51 39.83 -29.40
N ARG A 6 -40.04 38.81 -28.64
CA ARG A 6 -40.82 37.63 -28.18
C ARG A 6 -41.55 36.69 -29.16
N ARG A 7 -41.39 35.40 -28.78
CA ARG A 7 -42.22 34.18 -29.03
C ARG A 7 -41.91 33.45 -30.33
N SER A 8 -42.02 32.12 -30.46
CA SER A 8 -42.23 30.96 -29.57
C SER A 8 -42.41 29.75 -30.52
N GLY A 9 -41.85 28.58 -30.22
CA GLY A 9 -42.21 27.31 -30.90
C GLY A 9 -41.08 26.28 -30.81
N ARG A 10 -41.01 25.46 -29.74
CA ARG A 10 -41.67 24.15 -29.52
C ARG A 10 -41.20 23.01 -30.44
N GLY A 11 -40.50 22.06 -29.80
CA GLY A 11 -40.38 20.63 -30.15
C GLY A 11 -39.55 19.97 -29.05
N LEU A 12 -40.18 19.39 -28.01
CA LEU A 12 -40.32 17.93 -27.76
C LEU A 12 -38.95 17.26 -27.46
N CYS A 13 -38.72 16.43 -26.45
CA CYS A 13 -39.48 15.86 -25.33
C CYS A 13 -38.46 14.97 -24.57
N ALA A 14 -38.45 14.98 -23.22
CA ALA A 14 -38.11 13.85 -22.33
C ALA A 14 -37.77 14.40 -20.93
N LEU A 15 -38.74 14.51 -20.01
CA LEU A 15 -39.08 13.51 -18.99
C LEU A 15 -37.92 13.15 -18.04
N ALA A 16 -37.82 13.89 -16.94
CA ALA A 16 -37.41 13.35 -15.66
C ALA A 16 -38.37 13.92 -14.60
N LEU A 17 -39.34 13.09 -14.23
CA LEU A 17 -40.39 13.35 -13.26
C LEU A 17 -39.76 13.41 -11.86
N ALA A 18 -39.73 14.58 -11.25
CA ALA A 18 -39.53 14.72 -9.81
C ALA A 18 -40.89 14.47 -9.13
N ALA A 19 -41.07 13.26 -8.60
CA ALA A 19 -42.21 12.95 -7.74
C ALA A 19 -41.73 12.96 -6.28
N ALA A 20 -42.12 14.01 -5.57
CA ALA A 20 -42.12 14.09 -4.12
C ALA A 20 -42.97 12.95 -3.54
N MET A 21 -42.43 12.25 -2.55
CA MET A 21 -43.20 11.33 -1.71
C MET A 21 -43.33 11.93 -0.29
N PRO A 22 -44.51 11.79 0.34
CA PRO A 22 -44.81 12.39 1.63
C PRO A 22 -44.12 11.65 2.77
N PHE A 23 -43.65 12.42 3.76
CA PHE A 23 -43.24 11.90 5.07
C PHE A 23 -44.46 11.27 5.75
N ALA A 24 -44.51 9.94 5.79
CA ALA A 24 -45.39 9.22 6.69
C ALA A 24 -44.73 9.22 8.08
N VAL A 25 -45.40 9.87 9.03
CA VAL A 25 -45.14 9.69 10.47
C VAL A 25 -45.50 8.24 10.81
N ALA A 26 -44.49 7.40 10.94
CA ALA A 26 -44.59 6.08 11.55
C ALA A 26 -44.22 6.22 13.04
N ALA A 27 -45.06 5.63 13.90
CA ALA A 27 -44.89 5.52 15.34
C ALA A 27 -43.50 4.97 15.73
N PRO A 28 -42.98 5.28 16.94
CA PRO A 28 -41.68 4.81 17.37
C PRO A 28 -41.64 3.27 17.40
N PRO A 29 -40.63 2.62 16.80
CA PRO A 29 -40.44 1.18 16.94
C PRO A 29 -40.13 0.86 18.40
N GLU A 30 -40.78 -0.18 18.93
CA GLU A 30 -40.44 -0.77 20.23
C GLU A 30 -38.93 -1.10 20.29
N PRO A 31 -38.27 -0.90 21.46
CA PRO A 31 -36.85 -1.21 21.60
C PRO A 31 -36.63 -2.72 21.43
N LEU A 32 -35.86 -3.08 20.40
CA LEU A 32 -35.34 -4.43 20.23
C LEU A 32 -34.53 -4.84 21.47
N PRO A 33 -34.58 -6.12 21.89
CA PRO A 33 -33.76 -6.61 22.98
C PRO A 33 -32.27 -6.41 22.64
N VAL A 34 -31.59 -5.67 23.51
CA VAL A 34 -30.14 -5.43 23.44
C VAL A 34 -29.43 -6.79 23.52
N PRO A 35 -28.53 -7.13 22.58
CA PRO A 35 -27.72 -8.34 22.70
C PRO A 35 -26.85 -8.23 23.97
N PRO A 36 -26.61 -9.35 24.70
CA PRO A 36 -25.75 -9.31 25.87
C PRO A 36 -24.34 -8.81 25.48
N ASP A 37 -23.73 -8.07 26.41
CA ASP A 37 -22.43 -7.41 26.27
C ASP A 37 -21.40 -8.25 25.49
N PRO A 38 -20.61 -7.65 24.59
CA PRO A 38 -19.47 -8.33 24.03
C PRO A 38 -18.53 -8.70 25.18
N LEU A 39 -18.19 -9.99 25.26
CA LEU A 39 -17.18 -10.51 26.18
C LEU A 39 -15.93 -9.62 26.15
N PRO A 40 -15.27 -9.38 27.29
CA PRO A 40 -14.05 -8.60 27.33
C PRO A 40 -13.02 -9.24 26.38
N VAL A 41 -12.68 -8.49 25.32
CA VAL A 41 -11.56 -8.75 24.42
C VAL A 41 -10.26 -8.52 25.19
N ASP A 42 -9.98 -9.40 26.15
CA ASP A 42 -8.79 -9.26 27.00
C ASP A 42 -8.22 -10.62 27.40
N VAL A 43 -8.02 -11.53 26.44
CA VAL A 43 -7.07 -12.66 26.58
C VAL A 43 -6.49 -13.07 25.21
N MET A 44 -5.99 -12.11 24.44
CA MET A 44 -4.95 -12.40 23.45
C MET A 44 -4.30 -11.08 23.06
N GLY A 45 -3.31 -10.67 23.86
CA GLY A 45 -2.35 -9.68 23.39
C GLY A 45 -1.79 -10.12 22.03
N PRO A 46 -1.34 -9.17 21.18
CA PRO A 46 -0.66 -9.55 19.94
C PRO A 46 0.41 -10.60 20.26
N PRO A 47 0.51 -11.68 19.47
CA PRO A 47 1.51 -12.71 19.74
C PRO A 47 2.87 -12.04 19.92
N PRO A 48 3.68 -12.48 20.89
CA PRO A 48 4.98 -11.87 21.15
C PRO A 48 5.73 -11.78 19.82
N ALA A 49 6.23 -10.59 19.51
CA ALA A 49 6.99 -10.37 18.29
C ALA A 49 8.11 -11.43 18.23
N PRO A 50 8.25 -12.17 17.11
CA PRO A 50 9.28 -13.19 17.02
C PRO A 50 10.65 -12.57 17.30
N PRO A 51 11.56 -13.30 17.98
CA PRO A 51 12.87 -12.78 18.30
C PRO A 51 13.57 -12.33 17.02
N ALA A 52 14.21 -11.17 17.08
CA ALA A 52 14.94 -10.66 15.94
C ALA A 52 15.98 -11.69 15.48
N PRO A 53 16.03 -12.03 14.18
CA PRO A 53 17.04 -12.95 13.69
C PRO A 53 18.44 -12.39 13.97
N PRO A 54 19.44 -13.24 14.26
CA PRO A 54 20.78 -12.79 14.59
C PRO A 54 21.40 -11.97 13.44
N ALA A 55 22.28 -11.03 13.77
CA ALA A 55 22.94 -10.16 12.79
C ALA A 55 23.70 -10.95 11.70
N ASN A 56 24.21 -12.14 12.05
CA ASN A 56 24.97 -13.02 11.17
C ASN A 56 24.13 -14.22 10.66
N THR A 57 22.82 -14.02 10.49
CA THR A 57 21.98 -15.09 9.93
C THR A 57 22.51 -15.45 8.53
N ASP A 58 22.85 -16.71 8.32
CA ASP A 58 23.12 -17.23 6.98
C ASP A 58 21.81 -17.29 6.20
N VAL A 59 21.56 -16.23 5.43
CA VAL A 59 20.34 -16.06 4.65
C VAL A 59 20.18 -17.17 3.63
N ALA A 60 21.26 -17.81 3.16
CA ALA A 60 21.17 -18.89 2.19
C ALA A 60 20.56 -20.16 2.79
N ALA A 61 20.75 -20.39 4.09
CA ALA A 61 20.29 -21.58 4.81
C ALA A 61 18.82 -21.50 5.28
N LEU A 62 18.18 -20.32 5.24
CA LEU A 62 16.80 -20.17 5.71
C LEU A 62 15.81 -20.93 4.81
N GLY A 63 14.89 -21.68 5.43
CA GLY A 63 13.70 -22.18 4.76
C GLY A 63 12.72 -21.05 4.41
N ASP A 64 11.67 -21.35 3.64
CA ASP A 64 10.73 -20.34 3.14
C ASP A 64 9.93 -19.65 4.26
N PHE A 65 9.57 -20.39 5.32
CA PHE A 65 8.87 -19.80 6.46
C PHE A 65 9.79 -18.89 7.27
N GLU A 66 11.02 -19.32 7.53
CA GLU A 66 12.04 -18.53 8.22
C GLU A 66 12.41 -17.30 7.40
N LEU A 67 12.49 -17.43 6.07
CA LEU A 67 12.71 -16.30 5.16
C LEU A 67 11.57 -15.29 5.24
N TYR A 68 10.31 -15.74 5.28
CA TYR A 68 9.15 -14.87 5.48
C TYR A 68 9.23 -14.10 6.80
N VAL A 69 9.49 -14.79 7.91
CA VAL A 69 9.65 -14.16 9.24
C VAL A 69 10.83 -13.18 9.23
N PHE A 70 11.96 -13.58 8.64
CA PHE A 70 13.16 -12.76 8.54
C PHE A 70 12.90 -11.46 7.79
N LEU A 71 12.25 -11.52 6.62
CA LEU A 71 11.88 -10.34 5.83
C LEU A 71 10.96 -9.41 6.62
N GLY A 72 9.95 -9.95 7.30
CA GLY A 72 9.03 -9.17 8.12
C GLY A 72 9.74 -8.42 9.25
N VAL A 73 10.55 -9.13 10.04
CA VAL A 73 11.25 -8.52 11.19
C VAL A 73 12.28 -7.49 10.73
N ARG A 74 13.10 -7.80 9.73
CA ARG A 74 14.13 -6.87 9.24
C ARG A 74 13.54 -5.63 8.57
N SER A 75 12.44 -5.80 7.84
CA SER A 75 11.73 -4.65 7.25
C SER A 75 11.12 -3.77 8.33
N HIS A 76 10.51 -4.38 9.36
CA HIS A 76 9.96 -3.63 10.49
C HIS A 76 11.04 -2.81 11.21
N GLN A 77 12.20 -3.41 11.51
CA GLN A 77 13.32 -2.68 12.10
C GLN A 77 13.77 -1.48 11.25
N LEU A 78 13.81 -1.65 9.93
CA LEU A 78 14.15 -0.56 9.02
C LEU A 78 13.07 0.53 9.03
N TYR A 79 11.79 0.16 9.07
CA TYR A 79 10.69 1.12 9.20
C TYR A 79 10.69 1.88 10.52
N GLU A 80 11.01 1.22 11.63
CA GLU A 80 11.17 1.89 12.93
C GLU A 80 12.27 2.96 12.90
N CYS A 81 13.38 2.69 12.19
CA CYS A 81 14.40 3.69 11.93
C CYS A 81 13.87 4.83 11.04
N LEU A 82 13.13 4.50 9.97
CA LEU A 82 12.65 5.47 8.99
C LEU A 82 11.51 6.34 9.48
N ARG A 83 10.68 5.87 10.41
CA ARG A 83 9.50 6.58 10.91
C ARG A 83 9.78 8.04 11.29
N PRO A 84 10.75 8.36 12.18
CA PRO A 84 11.04 9.75 12.54
C PRO A 84 11.53 10.58 11.34
N TYR A 85 12.21 9.95 10.37
CA TYR A 85 12.64 10.65 9.15
C TYR A 85 11.47 10.95 8.22
N MET A 86 10.56 10.00 8.03
CA MET A 86 9.32 10.18 7.28
C MET A 86 8.46 11.29 7.87
N GLU A 87 8.27 11.29 9.19
CA GLU A 87 7.48 12.30 9.91
C GLU A 87 8.08 13.70 9.73
N ARG A 88 9.38 13.87 9.92
CA ARG A 88 10.07 15.17 9.69
C ARG A 88 10.04 15.60 8.23
N SER A 89 10.03 14.65 7.30
CA SER A 89 10.02 14.92 5.86
C SER A 89 8.64 15.27 5.30
N GLY A 90 7.56 15.14 6.07
CA GLY A 90 6.19 15.33 5.58
C GLY A 90 5.61 14.10 4.88
N GLY A 91 6.12 12.90 5.17
CA GLY A 91 5.58 11.62 4.73
C GLY A 91 6.12 11.11 3.38
N ILE A 92 5.33 10.24 2.74
CA ILE A 92 5.75 9.49 1.54
C ILE A 92 5.93 10.37 0.30
N GLY A 93 5.12 11.42 0.13
CA GLY A 93 5.19 12.29 -1.06
C GLY A 93 6.56 12.95 -1.23
N PRO A 94 7.07 13.69 -0.23
CA PRO A 94 8.42 14.26 -0.28
C PRO A 94 9.53 13.21 -0.41
N MET A 95 9.40 12.05 0.23
CA MET A 95 10.38 10.96 0.05
C MET A 95 10.37 10.38 -1.37
N ALA A 96 9.19 10.23 -1.98
CA ALA A 96 9.05 9.80 -3.36
C ALA A 96 9.69 10.80 -4.35
N ALA A 97 9.58 12.10 -4.05
CA ALA A 97 10.28 13.14 -4.81
C ALA A 97 11.81 13.00 -4.70
N ARG A 98 12.34 12.74 -3.49
CA ARG A 98 13.77 12.45 -3.30
C ARG A 98 14.20 11.18 -4.03
N LEU A 99 13.36 10.15 -4.07
CA LEU A 99 13.60 8.89 -4.79
C LEU A 99 13.75 9.10 -6.29
N GLN A 100 12.86 9.90 -6.86
CA GLN A 100 12.95 10.30 -8.26
C GLN A 100 14.20 11.17 -8.51
N ALA A 101 14.45 12.18 -7.68
CA ALA A 101 15.62 13.06 -7.81
C ALA A 101 16.96 12.31 -7.67
N ALA A 102 17.01 11.27 -6.84
CA ALA A 102 18.17 10.39 -6.67
C ALA A 102 18.34 9.38 -7.81
N GLY A 103 17.49 9.40 -8.84
CA GLY A 103 17.56 8.47 -9.96
C GLY A 103 17.23 7.01 -9.60
N ARG A 104 16.58 6.78 -8.45
CA ARG A 104 16.24 5.44 -7.94
C ARG A 104 14.92 4.88 -8.50
N TYR A 105 14.18 5.70 -9.25
CA TYR A 105 12.89 5.33 -9.83
C TYR A 105 12.94 4.06 -10.71
N PRO A 106 13.90 3.88 -11.63
CA PRO A 106 13.94 2.68 -12.48
C PRO A 106 14.08 1.40 -11.65
N ALA A 107 14.95 1.42 -10.63
CA ALA A 107 15.15 0.30 -9.72
C ALA A 107 13.87 -0.01 -8.92
N LEU A 108 13.17 1.02 -8.43
CA LEU A 108 11.87 0.85 -7.77
C LEU A 108 10.84 0.22 -8.72
N ALA A 109 10.77 0.66 -9.97
CA ALA A 109 9.85 0.11 -10.97
C ALA A 109 10.13 -1.36 -11.28
N GLU A 110 11.40 -1.75 -11.45
CA GLU A 110 11.81 -3.14 -11.66
C GLU A 110 11.53 -4.02 -10.45
N ALA A 111 11.88 -3.55 -9.25
CA ALA A 111 11.61 -4.26 -8.01
C ALA A 111 10.10 -4.47 -7.81
N THR A 112 9.30 -3.44 -8.11
CA THR A 112 7.83 -3.51 -8.03
C THR A 112 7.24 -4.48 -9.05
N ALA A 113 7.79 -4.52 -10.27
CA ALA A 113 7.39 -5.51 -11.28
C ALA A 113 7.61 -6.95 -10.81
N GLY A 114 8.69 -7.20 -10.07
CA GLY A 114 8.99 -8.51 -9.49
C GLY A 114 8.03 -8.95 -8.39
N VAL A 115 7.12 -8.10 -7.92
CA VAL A 115 6.11 -8.47 -6.91
C VAL A 115 4.69 -8.36 -7.45
N LEU A 116 4.36 -7.26 -8.14
CA LEU A 116 3.01 -7.02 -8.66
C LEU A 116 2.78 -7.65 -10.04
N GLY A 117 3.84 -8.15 -10.69
CA GLY A 117 3.82 -8.64 -12.06
C GLY A 117 4.06 -7.53 -13.09
N SER A 118 4.63 -7.90 -14.24
CA SER A 118 4.95 -6.95 -15.32
C SER A 118 3.71 -6.36 -15.99
N SER A 119 2.56 -7.03 -15.88
CA SER A 119 1.28 -6.62 -16.47
C SER A 119 0.54 -5.57 -15.63
N HIS A 120 0.94 -5.36 -14.37
CA HIS A 120 0.30 -4.40 -13.47
C HIS A 120 0.33 -2.98 -14.06
N SER A 121 -0.82 -2.30 -14.05
CA SER A 121 -1.01 -1.01 -14.75
C SER A 121 0.02 0.05 -14.34
N LEU A 122 0.28 0.16 -13.03
CA LEU A 122 1.28 1.09 -12.49
C LEU A 122 2.72 0.73 -12.87
N VAL A 123 3.05 -0.56 -12.97
CA VAL A 123 4.38 -1.03 -13.38
C VAL A 123 4.61 -0.74 -14.86
N ARG A 124 3.60 -0.99 -15.70
CA ARG A 124 3.64 -0.70 -17.13
C ARG A 124 3.81 0.81 -17.38
N SER A 125 2.98 1.62 -16.74
CA SER A 125 3.09 3.08 -16.79
C SER A 125 4.47 3.56 -16.30
N ALA A 126 5.03 2.90 -15.29
CA ALA A 126 6.34 3.27 -14.78
C ALA A 126 7.48 3.00 -15.77
N ARG A 127 7.45 1.86 -16.46
CA ARG A 127 8.45 1.49 -17.46
C ARG A 127 8.42 2.43 -18.67
N GLU A 128 7.24 2.90 -19.07
CA GLU A 128 7.08 3.83 -20.19
C GLU A 128 7.69 5.22 -19.91
N SER A 129 7.71 5.67 -18.64
CA SER A 129 8.24 6.99 -18.28
C SER A 129 9.76 7.07 -18.14
N GLY A 130 10.48 5.94 -18.09
CA GLY A 130 11.95 5.89 -17.93
C GLY A 130 12.44 6.41 -16.58
N GLN A 131 12.45 7.73 -16.38
CA GLN A 131 12.84 8.37 -15.11
C GLN A 131 11.68 8.56 -14.13
N GLY A 132 10.44 8.45 -14.61
CA GLY A 132 9.24 8.62 -13.80
C GLY A 132 9.04 10.03 -13.25
N SER A 133 8.06 10.15 -12.36
CA SER A 133 7.73 11.36 -11.64
C SER A 133 7.58 11.06 -10.14
N PRO A 134 7.68 12.07 -9.26
CA PRO A 134 7.41 11.89 -7.84
C PRO A 134 6.06 11.23 -7.55
N ARG A 135 5.04 11.56 -8.35
CA ARG A 135 3.69 10.97 -8.24
C ARG A 135 3.69 9.49 -8.61
N GLN A 136 4.39 9.10 -9.67
CA GLN A 136 4.52 7.70 -10.03
C GLN A 136 5.34 6.93 -9.00
N ALA A 137 6.42 7.50 -8.46
CA ALA A 137 7.20 6.90 -7.39
C ALA A 137 6.34 6.65 -6.14
N ALA A 138 5.56 7.64 -5.71
CA ALA A 138 4.61 7.50 -4.61
C ALA A 138 3.53 6.44 -4.92
N GLY A 139 3.06 6.40 -6.16
CA GLY A 139 2.09 5.39 -6.64
C GLY A 139 2.63 3.96 -6.55
N LEU A 140 3.90 3.73 -6.92
CA LEU A 140 4.54 2.42 -6.80
C LEU A 140 4.71 2.02 -5.33
N ILE A 141 5.17 2.92 -4.47
CA ILE A 141 5.28 2.67 -3.02
C ILE A 141 3.92 2.34 -2.42
N ALA A 142 2.88 3.10 -2.78
CA ALA A 142 1.52 2.86 -2.32
C ALA A 142 0.98 1.51 -2.82
N ALA A 143 1.27 1.12 -4.06
CA ALA A 143 0.86 -0.16 -4.62
C ALA A 143 1.52 -1.34 -3.90
N LEU A 144 2.81 -1.24 -3.57
CA LEU A 144 3.50 -2.21 -2.73
C LEU A 144 2.86 -2.32 -1.34
N GLY A 145 2.51 -1.18 -0.72
CA GLY A 145 1.83 -1.15 0.57
C GLY A 145 0.43 -1.77 0.53
N ALA A 146 -0.35 -1.48 -0.52
CA ALA A 146 -1.67 -2.06 -0.72
C ALA A 146 -1.59 -3.58 -0.92
N TYR A 147 -0.69 -4.04 -1.80
CA TYR A 147 -0.42 -5.45 -2.00
C TYR A 147 0.06 -6.13 -0.72
N ALA A 148 0.89 -5.50 0.09
CA ALA A 148 1.33 -6.07 1.35
C ALA A 148 0.20 -6.24 2.38
N SER A 149 -0.84 -5.41 2.30
CA SER A 149 -1.91 -5.31 3.29
C SER A 149 -3.05 -6.29 3.07
N GLU A 150 -3.20 -6.87 1.87
CA GLU A 150 -4.26 -7.86 1.65
C GLU A 150 -3.94 -9.19 2.34
N THR A 151 -4.98 -9.87 2.83
CA THR A 151 -4.83 -11.15 3.51
C THR A 151 -4.55 -12.25 2.48
N PRO A 152 -3.40 -12.95 2.54
CA PRO A 152 -3.15 -14.07 1.66
C PRO A 152 -4.12 -15.23 1.95
N PRO A 153 -4.47 -16.04 0.94
CA PRO A 153 -5.16 -17.30 1.16
C PRO A 153 -4.45 -18.14 2.23
N GLN A 154 -5.23 -18.84 3.07
CA GLN A 154 -4.64 -19.70 4.09
C GLN A 154 -3.76 -20.77 3.44
N GLY A 155 -2.57 -20.99 4.01
CA GLY A 155 -1.60 -21.96 3.49
C GLY A 155 -0.73 -21.47 2.32
N ASP A 156 -1.00 -20.30 1.74
CA ASP A 156 -0.19 -19.78 0.63
C ASP A 156 1.07 -19.05 1.12
N LEU A 157 2.12 -19.83 1.41
CA LEU A 157 3.42 -19.31 1.84
C LEU A 157 4.10 -18.46 0.76
N ARG A 158 3.84 -18.76 -0.51
CA ARG A 158 4.40 -18.01 -1.65
C ARG A 158 3.84 -16.60 -1.70
N ALA A 159 2.52 -16.44 -1.55
CA ALA A 159 1.89 -15.13 -1.45
C ALA A 159 2.40 -14.36 -0.22
N ARG A 160 2.57 -15.03 0.93
CA ARG A 160 3.16 -14.40 2.14
C ARG A 160 4.57 -13.87 1.89
N LEU A 161 5.42 -14.65 1.23
CA LEU A 161 6.78 -14.24 0.86
C LEU A 161 6.79 -13.04 -0.09
N LEU A 162 5.92 -13.03 -1.11
CA LEU A 162 5.81 -11.89 -2.03
C LEU A 162 5.33 -10.62 -1.30
N ARG A 163 4.35 -10.74 -0.41
CA ARG A 163 3.87 -9.60 0.41
C ARG A 163 4.98 -9.09 1.34
N ALA A 164 5.72 -9.96 2.00
CA ALA A 164 6.88 -9.56 2.82
C ALA A 164 7.97 -8.89 1.97
N LYS A 165 8.22 -9.38 0.74
CA LYS A 165 9.13 -8.73 -0.21
C LYS A 165 8.64 -7.34 -0.61
N ALA A 166 7.34 -7.13 -0.84
CA ALA A 166 6.80 -5.80 -1.17
C ALA A 166 7.11 -4.78 -0.07
N ILE A 167 6.86 -5.12 1.19
CA ILE A 167 7.18 -4.28 2.35
C ILE A 167 8.69 -3.98 2.38
N SER A 168 9.51 -5.01 2.14
CA SER A 168 10.97 -4.89 2.16
C SER A 168 11.47 -3.93 1.07
N ILE A 169 10.93 -4.01 -0.15
CA ILE A 169 11.28 -3.11 -1.26
C ILE A 169 10.99 -1.66 -0.88
N ALA A 170 9.78 -1.38 -0.39
CA ALA A 170 9.40 -0.03 0.00
C ALA A 170 10.31 0.50 1.12
N ALA A 171 10.63 -0.30 2.14
CA ALA A 171 11.54 0.09 3.21
C ALA A 171 12.95 0.40 2.70
N VAL A 172 13.51 -0.46 1.84
CA VAL A 172 14.86 -0.30 1.28
C VAL A 172 14.97 0.95 0.41
N GLU A 173 13.98 1.20 -0.43
CA GLU A 173 13.99 2.37 -1.31
C GLU A 173 13.85 3.68 -0.52
N LEU A 174 13.01 3.70 0.51
CA LEU A 174 12.90 4.84 1.43
C LEU A 174 14.19 5.05 2.23
N ALA A 175 14.86 3.98 2.66
CA ALA A 175 16.17 4.06 3.31
C ALA A 175 17.24 4.64 2.38
N GLY A 176 17.21 4.27 1.10
CA GLY A 176 18.12 4.79 0.07
C GLY A 176 18.05 6.31 -0.12
N VAL A 177 16.99 6.97 0.36
CA VAL A 177 16.82 8.44 0.29
C VAL A 177 16.75 9.10 1.66
N SER A 178 17.15 8.38 2.71
CA SER A 178 17.17 8.89 4.09
C SER A 178 18.46 9.65 4.45
N GLU A 179 19.26 10.06 3.45
CA GLU A 179 20.53 10.77 3.65
C GLU A 179 21.51 10.01 4.58
N GLY A 180 21.45 8.67 4.56
CA GLY A 180 22.27 7.81 5.40
C GLY A 180 21.76 7.63 6.83
N ALA A 181 20.64 8.24 7.21
CA ALA A 181 20.05 8.07 8.54
C ALA A 181 19.65 6.61 8.83
N CYS A 182 19.16 5.91 7.81
CA CYS A 182 18.80 4.50 7.89
C CYS A 182 19.41 3.77 6.70
N THR A 183 19.99 2.60 6.94
CA THR A 183 20.60 1.78 5.89
C THR A 183 20.02 0.37 5.93
N ALA A 184 19.65 -0.15 4.77
CA ALA A 184 19.24 -1.54 4.64
C ALA A 184 20.42 -2.48 4.91
N SER A 185 20.22 -3.47 5.78
CA SER A 185 21.26 -4.47 6.03
C SER A 185 21.53 -5.31 4.78
N PRO A 186 22.78 -5.75 4.52
CA PRO A 186 23.09 -6.66 3.42
C PRO A 186 22.27 -7.96 3.47
N ALA A 187 21.99 -8.47 4.67
CA ALA A 187 21.20 -9.67 4.87
C ALA A 187 19.74 -9.48 4.41
N LEU A 188 19.13 -8.30 4.62
CA LEU A 188 17.80 -7.99 4.09
C LEU A 188 17.80 -7.99 2.55
N LEU A 189 18.80 -7.36 1.92
CA LEU A 189 18.93 -7.33 0.46
C LEU A 189 19.09 -8.75 -0.13
N GLN A 190 19.92 -9.58 0.49
CA GLN A 190 20.08 -10.98 0.11
C GLN A 190 18.78 -11.78 0.27
N ALA A 191 18.05 -11.56 1.37
CA ALA A 191 16.78 -12.25 1.62
C ALA A 191 15.73 -11.88 0.56
N MET A 192 15.65 -10.61 0.17
CA MET A 192 14.76 -10.15 -0.89
C MET A 192 15.10 -10.79 -2.25
N ALA A 193 16.39 -10.96 -2.54
CA ALA A 193 16.85 -11.58 -3.78
C ALA A 193 16.49 -13.07 -3.87
N ARG A 194 16.40 -13.78 -2.73
CA ARG A 194 15.97 -15.20 -2.71
C ARG A 194 14.49 -15.40 -3.07
N VAL A 195 13.65 -14.41 -2.79
CA VAL A 195 12.22 -14.49 -3.11
C VAL A 195 12.03 -14.34 -4.62
N ARG A 196 11.61 -15.42 -5.28
CA ARG A 196 11.35 -15.44 -6.73
C ARG A 196 10.37 -14.32 -7.13
N PRO A 197 10.49 -13.74 -8.33
CA PRO A 197 9.54 -12.74 -8.80
C PRO A 197 8.18 -13.36 -9.16
N GLU A 198 7.15 -12.53 -9.23
CA GLU A 198 5.89 -12.89 -9.89
C GLU A 198 6.12 -13.07 -11.42
N PRO A 199 5.59 -14.14 -12.05
CA PRO A 199 5.77 -14.43 -13.47
C PRO A 199 5.30 -13.36 -14.47
#